data_AF-W4GLQ5-F1
#
_entry.id   AF-W4GLQ5-F1
#
_cell.length_a   1.000
_cell.length_b   1.000
_cell.length_c   1.000
_cell.angle_alpha   90.00
_cell.angle_beta   90.00
_cell.angle_gamma   90.00
#
_symmetry.space_group_name_H-M   'P 1'
#
loop_
_entity.id
_entity.type
_entity.pdbx_description
1 polymer ?
#
loop_
_entity_poly.entity_id
_entity_poly.type
_entity_poly.pdbx_seq_one_letter_code
_entity_poly.pdbx_strand_id
1 'polypeptide(L)'
;MTTKFNALELQPMLQRSTRFRWGHVSLPLLALVALMMVCPCHCVDPSIAIDQTSSEVLVQVRTQSPIIGVHSHQDQTSGDEFIAASYINCIESAGGRAADLIRLVASVNGILFPGGDPEPSPTAAFLYARALDLNRNGTYISLWGACLAFEWLVQLHTGDLRILDNTQKLSLTLNL
;
A
#
# COMPACT_ATOMS: atom_id res chain seq x y z
N MET A 1 -21.72 11.94 -24.73
CA MET A 1 -20.55 12.46 -25.49
C MET A 1 -19.51 11.37 -25.44
N THR A 2 -19.39 10.57 -26.51
CA THR A 2 -18.60 9.34 -26.58
C THR A 2 -17.63 9.42 -27.76
N THR A 3 -16.34 9.33 -27.48
CA THR A 3 -15.27 9.10 -28.49
C THR A 3 -14.07 8.53 -27.75
N LYS A 4 -13.93 7.20 -27.69
CA LYS A 4 -13.26 6.30 -28.65
C LYS A 4 -11.73 6.30 -28.50
N PHE A 5 -11.25 5.26 -27.83
CA PHE A 5 -9.88 4.74 -27.89
C PHE A 5 -9.59 4.21 -29.30
N ASN A 6 -8.51 4.66 -29.92
CA ASN A 6 -8.00 4.09 -31.18
C ASN A 6 -6.82 3.17 -30.87
N ALA A 7 -7.05 1.88 -31.10
CA ALA A 7 -6.03 0.87 -31.33
C ALA A 7 -5.93 0.67 -32.85
N LEU A 8 -4.76 1.00 -33.42
CA LEU A 8 -4.24 0.75 -34.78
C LEU A 8 -2.90 1.52 -34.76
N GLU A 9 -1.71 0.94 -34.91
CA GLU A 9 -1.32 -0.06 -35.88
C GLU A 9 -0.17 -0.94 -35.35
N LEU A 10 -0.24 -2.21 -35.73
CA LEU A 10 0.83 -3.18 -35.61
C LEU A 10 1.38 -3.46 -37.02
N GLN A 11 2.71 -3.25 -37.16
CA GLN A 11 3.64 -3.89 -38.11
C GLN A 11 3.68 -3.38 -39.58
N PRO A 12 4.64 -3.86 -40.40
CA PRO A 12 6.11 -3.73 -40.27
C PRO A 12 6.73 -3.24 -41.60
N MET A 13 7.82 -2.46 -41.60
CA MET A 13 8.52 -2.14 -42.84
C MET A 13 10.03 -2.33 -42.70
N LEU A 14 10.46 -3.48 -43.21
CA LEU A 14 11.82 -3.76 -43.66
C LEU A 14 12.30 -2.69 -44.65
N GLN A 15 13.63 -2.59 -44.72
CA GLN A 15 14.40 -2.12 -45.88
C GLN A 15 14.82 -0.64 -45.89
N ARG A 16 15.93 -0.35 -45.22
CA ARG A 16 16.89 0.64 -45.74
C ARG A 16 18.33 0.19 -45.47
N SER A 17 18.88 -0.50 -46.46
CA SER A 17 20.30 -0.86 -46.54
C SER A 17 21.15 0.39 -46.68
N THR A 18 21.94 0.73 -45.67
CA THR A 18 23.06 1.66 -45.80
C THR A 18 24.34 0.85 -45.99
N ARG A 19 24.96 1.02 -47.17
CA ARG A 19 26.23 0.39 -47.52
C ARG A 19 27.32 0.91 -46.58
N PHE A 20 27.75 0.08 -45.63
CA PHE A 20 28.87 0.36 -44.77
C PHE A 20 30.17 0.01 -45.50
N ARG A 21 31.02 1.02 -45.68
CA ARG A 21 32.25 0.98 -46.47
C ARG A 21 33.37 0.40 -45.60
N TRP A 22 33.83 -0.80 -45.91
CA TRP A 22 34.92 -1.47 -45.20
C TRP A 22 36.24 -0.73 -45.44
N GLY A 23 36.72 -0.02 -44.44
CA GLY A 23 38.11 0.43 -44.40
C GLY A 23 39.00 -0.77 -44.06
N HIS A 24 40.02 -1.02 -44.89
CA HIS A 24 41.04 -2.01 -44.62
C HIS A 24 41.78 -1.68 -43.33
N VAL A 25 41.45 -2.37 -42.24
CA VAL A 25 42.20 -2.33 -40.98
C VAL A 25 43.28 -3.41 -41.05
N SER A 26 44.53 -2.98 -40.99
CA SER A 26 45.72 -3.80 -41.20
C SER A 26 45.80 -4.94 -40.17
N LEU A 27 46.05 -6.17 -40.65
CA LEU A 27 46.16 -7.41 -39.87
C LEU A 27 47.10 -7.42 -38.64
N PRO A 28 48.16 -6.60 -38.48
CA PRO A 28 49.00 -6.71 -37.28
C PRO A 28 48.34 -6.18 -36.01
N LEU A 29 47.25 -5.40 -36.08
CA LEU A 29 46.58 -4.86 -34.88
C LEU A 29 45.64 -5.89 -34.22
N LEU A 30 45.09 -6.84 -34.98
CA LEU A 30 44.22 -7.90 -34.45
C LEU A 30 45.02 -8.98 -33.70
N ALA A 31 46.28 -9.20 -34.08
CA ALA A 31 47.16 -10.19 -33.45
C ALA A 31 47.60 -9.77 -32.04
N LEU A 32 47.68 -8.47 -31.76
CA LEU A 32 48.05 -7.96 -30.43
C LEU A 32 46.92 -8.09 -29.39
N VAL A 33 45.66 -8.02 -29.84
CA VAL A 33 44.48 -8.22 -28.98
C VAL A 33 44.28 -9.70 -28.65
N ALA A 34 44.60 -10.61 -29.59
CA ALA A 34 44.50 -12.05 -29.38
C ALA A 34 45.54 -12.59 -28.36
N LEU A 35 46.72 -11.96 -28.25
CA LEU A 35 47.77 -12.40 -27.31
C LEU A 35 47.46 -12.05 -25.83
N MET A 36 46.51 -11.15 -25.58
CA MET A 36 46.04 -10.80 -24.22
C MET A 36 44.95 -11.75 -23.69
N MET A 37 44.44 -12.68 -24.52
CA MET A 37 43.38 -13.64 -24.13
C MET A 37 43.88 -15.04 -23.78
N VAL A 38 45.21 -15.26 -23.70
CA VAL A 38 45.76 -16.54 -23.24
C VAL A 38 46.70 -16.29 -22.07
N CYS A 39 46.12 -16.07 -20.89
CA CYS A 39 46.81 -16.19 -19.61
C CYS A 39 45.96 -17.07 -18.67
N PRO A 40 46.06 -18.40 -18.78
CA PRO A 40 45.39 -19.33 -17.87
C PRO A 40 46.26 -19.53 -16.63
N CYS A 41 46.34 -18.54 -15.74
CA CYS A 41 47.03 -18.65 -14.44
C CYS A 41 46.54 -17.55 -13.49
N HIS A 42 45.32 -17.64 -12.98
CA HIS A 42 45.02 -17.12 -11.64
C HIS A 42 44.06 -18.09 -10.96
N CYS A 43 44.61 -18.76 -9.96
CA CYS A 43 43.94 -19.64 -9.02
C CYS A 43 42.83 -18.83 -8.33
N VAL A 44 41.58 -19.13 -8.65
CA VAL A 44 40.45 -18.73 -7.80
C VAL A 44 39.98 -20.01 -7.14
N ASP A 45 40.19 -20.08 -5.82
CA ASP A 45 39.82 -21.21 -4.98
C ASP A 45 38.36 -21.63 -5.21
N PRO A 46 38.05 -22.93 -5.37
CA PRO A 46 36.69 -23.42 -5.34
C PRO A 46 36.30 -23.64 -3.87
N SER A 47 36.34 -22.57 -3.08
CA SER A 47 35.57 -22.52 -1.84
C SER A 47 34.24 -21.90 -2.22
N ILE A 48 33.28 -22.74 -2.60
CA ILE A 48 31.87 -22.37 -2.63
C ILE A 48 31.50 -22.07 -1.17
N ALA A 49 31.85 -20.89 -0.69
CA ALA A 49 31.06 -20.24 0.31
C ALA A 49 29.72 -20.03 -0.37
N ILE A 50 28.70 -20.79 0.08
CA ILE A 50 27.32 -20.44 -0.14
C ILE A 50 27.18 -19.07 0.53
N ASP A 51 27.45 -18.01 -0.22
CA ASP A 51 26.98 -16.68 0.08
C ASP A 51 25.48 -16.84 0.21
N GLN A 52 25.01 -16.82 1.44
CA GLN A 52 23.61 -16.95 1.76
C GLN A 52 22.96 -15.77 1.08
N THR A 53 22.45 -16.00 -0.14
CA THR A 53 21.50 -15.14 -0.80
C THR A 53 20.49 -14.84 0.28
N SER A 54 20.54 -13.59 0.74
CA SER A 54 19.69 -13.04 1.77
C SER A 54 18.26 -13.36 1.36
N SER A 55 17.72 -14.46 1.89
CA SER A 55 16.29 -14.56 2.12
C SER A 55 15.99 -13.34 2.95
N GLU A 56 15.31 -12.35 2.37
CA GLU A 56 14.70 -11.29 3.16
C GLU A 56 13.80 -11.98 4.18
N VAL A 57 14.36 -12.23 5.35
CA VAL A 57 13.56 -12.51 6.53
C VAL A 57 12.83 -11.20 6.72
N LEU A 58 11.57 -11.17 6.28
CA LEU A 58 10.63 -10.13 6.64
C LEU A 58 10.58 -10.15 8.17
N VAL A 59 11.43 -9.36 8.82
CA VAL A 59 11.37 -9.18 10.27
C VAL A 59 10.05 -8.47 10.49
N GLN A 60 9.04 -9.22 10.90
CA GLN A 60 7.76 -8.68 11.27
C GLN A 60 7.99 -7.79 12.51
N VAL A 61 8.21 -6.49 12.26
CA VAL A 61 8.31 -5.48 13.32
C VAL A 61 6.94 -5.41 13.98
N ARG A 62 6.80 -6.11 15.11
CA ARG A 62 5.57 -6.16 15.87
C ARG A 62 5.61 -5.10 16.97
N THR A 63 4.72 -4.13 16.88
CA THR A 63 4.48 -3.20 17.98
C THR A 63 3.80 -3.96 19.12
N GLN A 64 4.50 -4.07 20.26
CA GLN A 64 3.90 -4.53 21.51
C GLN A 64 2.95 -3.45 22.02
N SER A 65 1.69 -3.81 22.31
CA SER A 65 0.64 -2.89 22.75
C SER A 65 0.43 -1.67 21.83
N PRO A 66 -0.07 -1.89 20.59
CA PRO A 66 -0.27 -0.80 19.63
C PRO A 66 -1.27 0.24 20.17
N ILE A 67 -1.04 1.51 19.81
CA ILE A 67 -1.96 2.60 20.09
C ILE A 67 -2.97 2.67 18.95
N ILE A 68 -4.25 2.49 19.26
CA ILE A 68 -5.35 2.58 18.32
C ILE A 68 -6.09 3.88 18.57
N GLY A 69 -6.09 4.77 17.59
CA GLY A 69 -6.86 6.01 17.65
C GLY A 69 -8.32 5.73 17.35
N VAL A 70 -9.23 6.21 18.18
CA VAL A 70 -10.68 6.04 18.01
C VAL A 70 -11.28 7.36 17.56
N HIS A 71 -11.96 7.36 16.41
CA HIS A 71 -12.73 8.51 15.97
C HIS A 71 -13.91 8.72 16.93
N SER A 72 -14.13 9.96 17.31
CA SER A 72 -15.18 10.37 18.24
C SER A 72 -16.43 10.84 17.52
N HIS A 73 -17.56 10.74 18.20
CA HIS A 73 -18.81 11.35 17.77
C HIS A 73 -18.99 12.72 18.42
N GLN A 74 -19.72 13.59 17.75
CA GLN A 74 -20.16 14.85 18.32
C GLN A 74 -21.57 14.70 18.88
N ASP A 75 -21.79 15.07 20.14
CA ASP A 75 -23.12 15.21 20.70
C ASP A 75 -23.79 16.43 20.06
N GLN A 76 -24.91 16.20 19.37
CA GLN A 76 -25.66 17.25 18.67
C GLN A 76 -26.27 18.29 19.62
N THR A 77 -26.42 17.94 20.90
CA THR A 77 -27.07 18.78 21.91
C THR A 77 -26.09 19.69 22.63
N SER A 78 -24.97 19.13 23.11
CA SER A 78 -23.93 19.88 23.84
C SER A 78 -22.85 20.44 22.92
N GLY A 79 -22.65 19.82 21.75
CA GLY A 79 -21.51 20.06 20.87
C GLY A 79 -20.23 19.35 21.33
N ASP A 80 -20.27 18.68 22.49
CA ASP A 80 -19.14 17.98 23.06
C ASP A 80 -18.82 16.70 22.30
N GLU A 81 -17.57 16.29 22.39
CA GLU A 81 -17.07 15.13 21.68
C GLU A 81 -16.95 13.92 22.62
N PHE A 82 -17.41 12.76 22.17
CA PHE A 82 -17.43 11.56 22.99
C PHE A 82 -17.08 10.28 22.22
N ILE A 83 -16.57 9.30 22.95
CA ILE A 83 -16.30 7.95 22.47
C ILE A 83 -17.01 6.98 23.40
N ALA A 84 -17.77 6.03 22.85
CA ALA A 84 -18.40 5.01 23.68
C ALA A 84 -17.35 4.10 24.32
N ALA A 85 -17.43 3.92 25.64
CA ALA A 85 -16.46 3.15 26.42
C ALA A 85 -16.30 1.70 25.96
N SER A 86 -17.33 1.12 25.33
CA SER A 86 -17.28 -0.25 24.77
C SER A 86 -16.17 -0.42 23.73
N TYR A 87 -15.90 0.60 22.90
CA TYR A 87 -14.81 0.55 21.92
C TYR A 87 -13.44 0.57 22.60
N ILE A 88 -13.30 1.38 23.65
CA ILE A 88 -12.09 1.45 24.47
C ILE A 88 -11.81 0.09 25.12
N ASN A 89 -12.82 -0.48 25.79
CA ASN A 89 -12.72 -1.77 26.44
C ASN A 89 -12.36 -2.90 25.44
N CYS A 90 -12.89 -2.86 24.23
CA CYS A 90 -12.55 -3.83 23.18
C CYS A 90 -11.07 -3.76 22.79
N ILE A 91 -10.53 -2.55 22.60
CA ILE A 91 -9.11 -2.35 22.26
C ILE A 91 -8.20 -2.80 23.41
N GLU A 92 -8.52 -2.41 24.63
CA GLU A 92 -7.70 -2.72 25.82
C GLU A 92 -7.73 -4.21 26.15
N SER A 93 -8.88 -4.85 26.06
CA SER A 93 -8.99 -6.32 26.25
C SER A 93 -8.25 -7.12 25.18
N ALA A 94 -8.06 -6.57 23.97
CA ALA A 94 -7.21 -7.14 22.94
C ALA A 94 -5.70 -6.87 23.16
N GLY A 95 -5.33 -6.17 24.24
CA GLY A 95 -3.94 -5.84 24.59
C GLY A 95 -3.39 -4.58 23.92
N GLY A 96 -4.25 -3.78 23.27
CA GLY A 96 -3.92 -2.47 22.71
C GLY A 96 -4.08 -1.34 23.73
N ARG A 97 -3.77 -0.12 23.29
CA ARG A 97 -4.05 1.13 24.02
C ARG A 97 -4.95 2.00 23.18
N ALA A 98 -6.05 2.48 23.73
CA ALA A 98 -6.91 3.40 23.00
C ALA A 98 -6.46 4.85 23.19
N ALA A 99 -6.63 5.67 22.16
CA ALA A 99 -6.39 7.11 22.22
C ALA A 99 -7.48 7.86 21.44
N ASP A 100 -7.76 9.08 21.85
CA ASP A 100 -8.55 10.01 21.06
C ASP A 100 -7.74 10.48 19.83
N LEU A 101 -8.36 10.37 18.66
CA LEU A 101 -7.73 10.51 17.36
C LEU A 101 -7.50 11.97 16.93
N ILE A 102 -8.27 12.94 17.44
CA ILE A 102 -8.11 14.36 17.06
C ILE A 102 -6.73 14.90 17.41
N ARG A 103 -6.08 14.34 18.44
CA ARG A 103 -4.81 14.85 18.93
C ARG A 103 -3.59 14.19 18.28
N LEU A 104 -3.72 13.05 17.59
CA LEU A 104 -2.61 12.08 17.47
C LEU A 104 -2.56 11.21 16.19
N VAL A 105 -3.10 11.63 15.04
CA VAL A 105 -3.11 10.81 13.80
C VAL A 105 -1.73 10.30 13.39
N ALA A 106 -0.66 11.06 13.62
CA ALA A 106 0.71 10.66 13.26
C ALA A 106 1.36 9.65 14.23
N SER A 107 0.78 9.44 15.41
CA SER A 107 1.38 8.63 16.49
C SER A 107 0.60 7.35 16.82
N VAL A 108 -0.46 7.06 16.07
CA VAL A 108 -1.24 5.83 16.24
C VAL A 108 -0.77 4.76 15.26
N ASN A 109 -0.90 3.50 15.66
CA ASN A 109 -0.60 2.34 14.83
C ASN A 109 -1.80 1.90 13.99
N GLY A 110 -3.01 2.34 14.35
CA GLY A 110 -4.26 2.01 13.68
C GLY A 110 -5.36 3.00 14.04
N ILE A 111 -6.43 2.99 13.25
CA ILE A 111 -7.60 3.84 13.41
C ILE A 111 -8.86 2.98 13.48
N LEU A 112 -9.70 3.25 14.47
CA LEU A 112 -11.03 2.67 14.62
C LEU A 112 -12.09 3.77 14.39
N PHE A 113 -12.99 3.51 13.44
CA PHE A 113 -14.21 4.27 13.22
C PHE A 113 -15.36 3.55 13.92
N PRO A 114 -15.93 4.14 14.99
CA PRO A 114 -17.12 3.58 15.62
C PRO A 114 -18.35 3.83 14.74
N GLY A 115 -19.36 2.98 14.86
CA GLY A 115 -20.67 3.25 14.26
C GLY A 115 -21.53 4.08 15.20
N GLY A 116 -22.57 4.71 14.64
CA GLY A 116 -23.50 5.56 15.37
C GLY A 116 -24.10 6.65 14.47
N ASP A 117 -23.33 7.07 13.47
CA ASP A 117 -23.72 8.08 12.50
C ASP A 117 -23.96 7.46 11.10
N PRO A 118 -24.94 7.96 10.33
CA PRO A 118 -25.31 7.39 9.03
C PRO A 118 -24.31 7.70 7.92
N GLU A 119 -23.59 8.82 8.01
CA GLU A 119 -22.66 9.28 6.98
C GLU A 119 -21.30 9.62 7.60
N PRO A 120 -20.19 9.41 6.86
CA PRO A 120 -18.86 9.70 7.36
C PRO A 120 -18.69 11.20 7.60
N SER A 121 -18.18 11.54 8.79
CA SER A 121 -17.82 12.93 9.10
C SER A 121 -16.67 13.42 8.21
N PRO A 122 -16.52 14.74 7.99
CA PRO A 122 -15.37 15.30 7.29
C PRO A 122 -14.03 14.88 7.91
N THR A 123 -13.99 14.75 9.25
CA THR A 123 -12.83 14.25 9.99
C THR A 123 -12.55 12.78 9.65
N ALA A 124 -13.57 11.92 9.60
CA ALA A 124 -13.41 10.52 9.21
C ALA A 124 -12.88 10.39 7.77
N ALA A 125 -13.38 11.19 6.83
CA ALA A 125 -12.90 11.24 5.45
C ALA A 125 -11.42 11.67 5.38
N PHE A 126 -11.03 12.71 6.12
CA PHE A 126 -9.64 13.14 6.22
C PHE A 126 -8.72 12.05 6.78
N LEU A 127 -9.15 11.38 7.85
CA LEU A 127 -8.39 10.31 8.50
C LEU A 127 -8.21 9.11 7.56
N TYR A 128 -9.27 8.73 6.84
CA TYR A 128 -9.22 7.67 5.83
C TYR A 128 -8.22 8.01 4.72
N ALA A 129 -8.30 9.21 4.15
CA ALA A 129 -7.37 9.66 3.11
C ALA A 129 -5.92 9.67 3.62
N ARG A 130 -5.70 10.17 4.84
CA ARG A 130 -4.37 10.18 5.47
C ARG A 130 -3.82 8.78 5.67
N ALA A 131 -4.63 7.83 6.14
CA ALA A 131 -4.22 6.44 6.30
C ALA A 131 -3.88 5.80 4.95
N LEU A 132 -4.63 6.09 3.89
CA LEU A 132 -4.33 5.61 2.54
C LEU A 132 -2.99 6.13 2.03
N ASP A 133 -2.70 7.42 2.23
CA ASP A 133 -1.42 8.02 1.83
C ASP A 133 -0.24 7.42 2.60
N LEU A 134 -0.40 7.21 3.91
CA LEU A 134 0.63 6.56 4.73
C LEU A 134 0.89 5.13 4.26
N ASN A 135 -0.16 4.35 4.01
CA ASN A 135 -0.05 2.99 3.49
C ASN A 135 0.63 2.95 2.11
N ARG A 136 0.29 3.88 1.21
CA ARG A 136 0.93 4.01 -0.11
C ARG A 136 2.41 4.38 -0.03
N ASN A 137 2.81 5.11 1.00
CA ASN A 137 4.20 5.49 1.26
C ASN A 137 4.99 4.44 2.06
N GLY A 138 4.42 3.24 2.27
CA GLY A 138 5.07 2.14 2.99
C GLY A 138 4.94 2.20 4.52
N THR A 139 4.26 3.21 5.06
CA THR A 139 3.92 3.28 6.49
C THR A 139 2.59 2.60 6.73
N TYR A 140 2.61 1.36 7.20
CA TYR A 140 1.38 0.58 7.38
C TYR A 140 0.53 1.10 8.56
N ILE A 141 -0.73 1.45 8.28
CA ILE A 141 -1.74 1.82 9.27
C ILE A 141 -2.99 0.99 9.02
N SER A 142 -3.47 0.30 10.06
CA SER A 142 -4.73 -0.45 10.00
C SER A 142 -5.94 0.47 10.13
N LEU A 143 -6.99 0.18 9.38
CA LEU A 143 -8.31 0.82 9.48
C LEU A 143 -9.34 -0.23 9.90
N TRP A 144 -10.20 0.12 10.84
CA TRP A 144 -11.34 -0.70 11.26
C TRP A 144 -12.62 0.14 11.32
N GLY A 145 -13.70 -0.33 10.70
CA GLY A 145 -15.02 0.29 10.75
C GLY A 145 -16.02 -0.65 11.43
N ALA A 146 -16.65 -0.20 12.51
CA ALA A 146 -17.64 -0.98 13.26
C ALA A 146 -19.08 -0.55 12.94
N CYS A 147 -19.99 -1.51 12.77
CA CYS A 147 -21.40 -1.24 12.44
C CYS A 147 -21.53 -0.32 11.21
N LEU A 148 -22.23 0.81 11.29
CA LEU A 148 -22.39 1.79 10.20
C LEU A 148 -21.05 2.32 9.67
N ALA A 149 -19.99 2.37 10.49
CA ALA A 149 -18.69 2.79 9.98
C ALA A 149 -18.04 1.78 9.02
N PHE A 150 -18.54 0.55 8.91
CA PHE A 150 -18.16 -0.36 7.82
C PHE A 150 -18.64 0.19 6.46
N GLU A 151 -19.86 0.74 6.43
CA GLU A 151 -20.44 1.39 5.25
C GLU A 151 -19.60 2.59 4.82
N TRP A 152 -19.12 3.38 5.80
CA TRP A 152 -18.22 4.51 5.54
C TRP A 152 -16.96 4.09 4.80
N LEU A 153 -16.33 2.98 5.19
CA LEU A 153 -15.12 2.53 4.50
C LEU A 153 -15.38 2.24 3.01
N VAL A 154 -16.54 1.69 2.69
CA VAL A 154 -16.95 1.45 1.28
C VAL A 154 -17.23 2.76 0.56
N GLN A 155 -18.01 3.65 1.19
CA GLN A 155 -18.34 4.96 0.63
C GLN A 155 -17.09 5.81 0.39
N LEU A 156 -16.18 5.87 1.36
CA LEU A 156 -14.93 6.64 1.28
C LEU A 156 -13.95 6.02 0.27
N HIS A 157 -13.88 4.69 0.17
CA HIS A 157 -13.01 4.04 -0.81
C HIS A 157 -13.47 4.28 -2.26
N THR A 158 -14.79 4.22 -2.48
CA THR A 158 -15.39 4.41 -3.81
C THR A 158 -15.52 5.88 -4.18
N GLY A 159 -15.54 6.78 -3.20
CA GLY A 159 -15.85 8.19 -3.40
C GLY A 159 -17.33 8.44 -3.69
N ASP A 160 -18.20 7.46 -3.44
CA ASP A 160 -19.64 7.53 -3.69
C ASP A 160 -20.42 7.20 -2.40
N LEU A 161 -21.04 8.22 -1.80
CA LEU A 161 -21.86 8.06 -0.59
C LEU A 161 -23.12 7.24 -0.85
N ARG A 162 -23.59 7.17 -2.10
CA ARG A 162 -24.85 6.52 -2.50
C ARG A 162 -24.64 5.08 -2.96
N ILE A 163 -23.41 4.57 -2.88
CA ILE A 163 -23.06 3.23 -3.37
C ILE A 163 -23.88 2.11 -2.70
N LEU A 164 -24.40 2.37 -1.49
CA LEU A 164 -25.18 1.41 -0.71
C LEU A 164 -26.70 1.63 -0.78
N ASP A 165 -27.19 2.70 -1.42
CA ASP A 165 -28.62 3.07 -1.44
C ASP A 165 -29.52 1.97 -2.04
N ASN A 166 -28.99 1.18 -2.96
CA ASN A 166 -29.72 0.12 -3.64
C ASN A 166 -29.38 -1.29 -3.10
N THR A 167 -28.64 -1.37 -1.99
CA THR A 167 -28.31 -2.66 -1.39
C THR A 167 -29.44 -3.11 -0.48
N GLN A 168 -29.91 -4.35 -0.66
CA GLN A 168 -30.87 -4.94 0.27
C GLN A 168 -30.19 -5.08 1.63
N LYS A 169 -30.84 -4.62 2.70
CA LYS A 169 -30.39 -4.75 4.09
C LYS A 169 -30.10 -6.22 4.39
N LEU A 170 -28.84 -6.63 4.25
CA LEU A 170 -28.38 -7.99 4.50
C LEU A 170 -28.37 -8.21 6.01
N SER A 171 -29.50 -8.69 6.54
CA SER A 171 -29.60 -9.16 7.92
C SER A 171 -28.89 -10.50 8.03
N LEU A 172 -27.58 -10.48 8.26
CA LEU A 172 -26.83 -11.65 8.70
C LEU A 172 -27.01 -11.74 10.22
N THR A 173 -27.94 -12.58 10.67
CA THR A 173 -28.04 -12.94 12.08
C THR A 173 -26.77 -13.68 12.48
N LEU A 174 -25.87 -12.99 13.17
CA LEU A 174 -24.71 -13.61 13.82
C LEU A 174 -25.23 -14.33 15.07
N ASN A 175 -25.45 -15.63 14.97
CA ASN A 175 -25.68 -16.47 16.14
C ASN A 175 -24.32 -16.68 16.81
N LEU A 176 -24.02 -15.85 17.81
CA LEU A 176 -22.81 -15.91 18.63
C LEU A 176 -23.03 -16.84 19.83
#